data_AF-A0A2D7YMJ8-F1
#
_entry.id   AF-A0A2D7YMJ8-F1
#
_cell.length_a   1.000
_cell.length_b   1.000
_cell.length_c   1.000
_cell.angle_alpha   90.00
_cell.angle_beta   90.00
_cell.angle_gamma   90.00
#
_symmetry.space_group_name_H-M   'P 1'
#
loop_
_entity.id
_entity.type
_entity.pdbx_description
1 polymer ?
#
loop_
_entity_poly.entity_id
_entity_poly.type
_entity_poly.pdbx_seq_one_letter_code
_entity_poly.pdbx_strand_id
1 'polypeptide(L)'
;MPNAHFEQLIEQLKPVVNEPDFDKIFRALTEGEDGPTRFQLKMELRRLASPCLQTVDLRNRVSGRCEPYDFLGRRHYLDEVAKDIFERGLRIYNGVFTQDTYEQILTAENNNRVIQEKEREQALERKNQHAERVATREEYTADDEIQSPYLVDTFHFGDYPYRAEERMNFSVEVRLEDDQLSSKKAITSDISVTGLRVRVRVDVDWQKKTGDKLNVYFTGLAKEFTLDPQMAIPYTIVAVQRQGDKTYLSLNRSSEFSSDSLDKFLKQFINGYKKRYRVNIDNTYHALMNKGHEQFLMPRLGGLPLYFSYRDKQLQADYVLTTDNNRHIIEDWINEHNQISIGSLFNPRRSAHFIKRLAEHPEASVTFLTFSITARGKIYYYSALAEELLKNDFWDTFVNFAAQKSSFRIYQFRLRKLDPEQAWQPQAVPLEVQIPFRLNPPSPRVKQALAPLNYLGTLTDVTDSMRQFAGNDFDKSQV
;
A
#
# COMPACT_ATOMS: atom_id res chain seq x y z
N MET A 1 -15.52 25.55 -25.46
CA MET A 1 -16.81 25.83 -24.80
C MET A 1 -17.84 24.89 -25.40
N PRO A 2 -18.41 23.94 -24.65
CA PRO A 2 -19.65 23.29 -25.07
C PRO A 2 -20.68 24.39 -25.34
N ASN A 3 -21.44 24.28 -26.42
CA ASN A 3 -22.40 25.31 -26.78
C ASN A 3 -23.56 25.26 -25.77
N ALA A 4 -23.54 26.08 -24.72
CA ALA A 4 -24.52 26.04 -23.63
C ALA A 4 -25.98 26.11 -24.11
N HIS A 5 -26.20 26.74 -25.27
CA HIS A 5 -27.49 26.76 -25.96
C HIS A 5 -27.95 25.37 -26.44
N PHE A 6 -27.02 24.55 -26.94
CA PHE A 6 -27.29 23.19 -27.43
C PHE A 6 -27.77 22.27 -26.30
N GLU A 7 -27.11 22.32 -25.14
CA GLU A 7 -27.50 21.53 -23.96
C GLU A 7 -28.87 21.96 -23.42
N GLN A 8 -29.16 23.27 -23.39
CA GLN A 8 -30.48 23.78 -23.01
C GLN A 8 -31.60 23.27 -23.91
N LEU A 9 -31.37 23.24 -25.23
CA LEU A 9 -32.34 22.70 -26.18
C LEU A 9 -32.58 21.20 -25.95
N ILE A 10 -31.52 20.43 -25.65
CA ILE A 10 -31.67 19.00 -25.31
C ILE A 10 -32.54 18.82 -24.07
N GLU A 11 -32.26 19.53 -22.97
CA GLU A 11 -33.04 19.42 -21.73
C GLU A 11 -34.52 19.77 -21.92
N GLN A 12 -34.83 20.78 -22.74
CA GLN A 12 -36.22 21.14 -23.07
C GLN A 12 -36.93 20.09 -23.93
N LEU A 13 -36.18 19.35 -24.76
CA LEU A 13 -36.73 18.39 -25.71
C LEU A 13 -36.84 16.97 -25.15
N LYS A 14 -36.11 16.62 -24.08
CA LYS A 14 -36.16 15.30 -23.42
C LYS A 14 -37.59 14.85 -23.04
N PRO A 15 -38.43 15.69 -22.38
CA PRO A 15 -39.77 15.25 -21.93
C PRO A 15 -40.74 14.98 -23.07
N VAL A 16 -40.53 15.60 -24.23
CA VAL A 16 -41.43 15.51 -25.39
C VAL A 16 -40.95 14.51 -26.44
N VAL A 17 -39.83 13.83 -26.22
CA VAL A 17 -39.16 13.01 -27.24
C VAL A 17 -39.99 11.81 -27.70
N ASN A 18 -40.87 11.31 -26.81
CA ASN A 18 -41.76 10.18 -27.05
C ASN A 18 -43.20 10.62 -27.37
N GLU A 19 -43.46 11.94 -27.46
CA GLU A 19 -44.78 12.47 -27.78
C GLU A 19 -45.05 12.37 -29.30
N PRO A 20 -46.30 12.10 -29.71
CA PRO A 20 -46.67 11.97 -31.12
C PRO A 20 -46.44 13.28 -31.92
N ASP A 21 -46.47 14.43 -31.24
CA ASP A 21 -46.24 15.75 -31.84
C ASP A 21 -44.77 16.23 -31.75
N PHE A 22 -43.82 15.34 -31.40
CA PHE A 22 -42.40 15.69 -31.25
C PHE A 22 -41.83 16.47 -32.44
N ASP A 23 -42.08 16.03 -33.68
CA ASP A 23 -41.53 16.70 -34.86
C ASP A 23 -42.04 18.16 -35.04
N LYS A 24 -43.24 18.48 -34.53
CA LYS A 24 -43.76 19.86 -34.54
C LYS A 24 -43.10 20.70 -33.46
N ILE A 25 -43.00 20.16 -32.25
CA ILE A 25 -42.39 20.83 -31.09
C ILE A 25 -40.90 21.08 -31.35
N PHE A 26 -40.20 20.08 -31.90
CA PHE A 26 -38.80 20.18 -32.29
C PHE A 26 -38.57 21.32 -33.29
N ARG A 27 -39.40 21.42 -34.35
CA ARG A 27 -39.27 22.50 -35.34
C ARG A 27 -39.48 23.89 -34.74
N ALA A 28 -40.43 24.02 -33.80
CA ALA A 28 -40.71 25.29 -33.14
C ALA A 28 -39.56 25.72 -32.21
N LEU A 29 -38.99 24.79 -31.44
CA LEU A 29 -37.91 25.09 -30.49
C LEU A 29 -36.55 25.29 -31.18
N THR A 30 -36.34 24.75 -32.39
CA THR A 30 -35.07 24.88 -33.12
C THR A 30 -35.12 25.87 -34.29
N GLU A 31 -36.10 26.79 -34.34
CA GLU A 31 -36.33 27.65 -35.51
C GLU A 31 -35.11 28.52 -35.89
N GLY A 32 -34.30 28.92 -34.89
CA GLY A 32 -33.07 29.70 -35.08
C GLY A 32 -31.82 28.89 -35.43
N GLU A 33 -31.87 27.56 -35.36
CA GLU A 33 -30.70 26.68 -35.55
C GLU A 33 -30.47 26.30 -37.02
N ASP A 34 -29.21 26.06 -37.39
CA ASP A 34 -28.85 25.59 -38.73
C ASP A 34 -29.13 24.08 -38.93
N GLY A 35 -29.12 23.64 -40.19
CA GLY A 35 -29.42 22.25 -40.56
C GLY A 35 -28.55 21.20 -39.86
N PRO A 36 -27.21 21.37 -39.82
CA PRO A 36 -26.31 20.49 -39.09
C PRO A 36 -26.60 20.39 -37.59
N THR A 37 -26.85 21.52 -36.91
CA THR A 37 -27.11 21.52 -35.45
C THR A 37 -28.43 20.82 -35.13
N ARG A 38 -29.48 21.05 -35.93
CA ARG A 38 -30.75 20.32 -35.79
C ARG A 38 -30.58 18.82 -35.98
N PHE A 39 -29.73 18.39 -36.91
CA PHE A 39 -29.44 16.96 -37.09
C PHE A 39 -28.73 16.37 -35.87
N GLN A 40 -27.73 17.07 -35.33
CA GLN A 40 -27.02 16.65 -34.12
C GLN A 40 -27.95 16.57 -32.91
N LEU A 41 -28.82 17.57 -32.69
CA LEU A 41 -29.84 17.55 -31.63
C LEU A 41 -30.74 16.32 -31.73
N LYS A 42 -31.23 16.01 -32.94
CA LYS A 42 -32.12 14.87 -33.17
C LYS A 42 -31.41 13.53 -32.98
N MET A 43 -30.13 13.43 -33.36
CA MET A 43 -29.32 12.23 -33.09
C MET A 43 -29.09 12.02 -31.60
N GLU A 44 -28.73 13.09 -30.89
CA GLU A 44 -28.42 13.00 -29.46
C GLU A 44 -29.66 12.69 -28.62
N LEU A 45 -30.80 13.32 -28.93
CA LEU A 45 -32.08 13.01 -28.28
C LEU A 45 -32.48 11.54 -28.49
N ARG A 46 -32.26 10.98 -29.68
CA ARG A 46 -32.51 9.55 -29.94
C ARG A 46 -31.57 8.63 -29.17
N ARG A 47 -30.30 9.01 -29.03
CA ARG A 47 -29.31 8.27 -28.23
C ARG A 47 -29.73 8.26 -26.76
N LEU A 48 -30.05 9.43 -26.21
CA LEU A 48 -30.45 9.62 -24.82
C LEU A 48 -31.74 8.87 -24.49
N ALA A 49 -32.73 8.89 -25.38
CA ALA A 49 -34.01 8.19 -25.22
C ALA A 49 -33.93 6.67 -25.45
N SER A 50 -32.79 6.15 -25.93
CA SER A 50 -32.66 4.72 -26.23
C SER A 50 -32.71 3.86 -24.94
N PRO A 51 -33.35 2.68 -24.95
CA PRO A 51 -33.40 1.80 -23.78
C PRO A 51 -32.01 1.37 -23.33
N CYS A 52 -31.72 1.56 -22.03
CA CYS A 52 -30.46 1.10 -21.45
C CYS A 52 -30.60 -0.34 -20.96
N LEU A 53 -29.70 -1.20 -21.43
CA LEU A 53 -29.64 -2.62 -21.04
C LEU A 53 -28.56 -2.89 -19.98
N GLN A 54 -28.07 -1.89 -19.27
CA GLN A 54 -27.04 -2.06 -18.24
C GLN A 54 -27.67 -2.08 -16.83
N THR A 55 -27.07 -2.86 -15.92
CA THR A 55 -27.39 -2.82 -14.49
C THR A 55 -26.50 -1.80 -13.80
N VAL A 56 -27.05 -1.07 -12.83
CA VAL A 56 -26.32 -0.05 -12.07
C VAL A 56 -25.94 -0.63 -10.70
N ASP A 57 -24.67 -0.56 -10.31
CA ASP A 57 -24.19 -0.97 -8.98
C ASP A 57 -23.26 0.08 -8.39
N LEU A 58 -23.76 0.78 -7.37
CA LEU A 58 -23.08 1.92 -6.75
C LEU A 58 -22.35 1.58 -5.44
N ARG A 59 -22.36 0.32 -4.97
CA ARG A 59 -21.83 -0.08 -3.64
C ARG A 59 -20.38 0.36 -3.34
N ASN A 60 -19.59 0.64 -4.38
CA ASN A 60 -18.21 1.14 -4.27
C ASN A 60 -17.98 2.49 -4.98
N ARG A 61 -19.03 3.14 -5.48
CA ARG A 61 -18.96 4.38 -6.27
C ARG A 61 -19.54 5.60 -5.54
N VAL A 62 -20.29 5.38 -4.47
CA VAL A 62 -20.86 6.43 -3.61
C VAL A 62 -20.52 6.13 -2.16
N SER A 63 -20.47 7.15 -1.32
CA SER A 63 -20.24 7.00 0.12
C SER A 63 -21.50 6.53 0.88
N GLY A 64 -22.68 6.67 0.25
CA GLY A 64 -23.98 6.30 0.81
C GLY A 64 -24.27 4.80 0.79
N ARG A 65 -25.24 4.38 1.62
CA ARG A 65 -25.69 2.98 1.67
C ARG A 65 -26.50 2.64 0.42
N CYS A 66 -26.01 1.71 -0.38
CA CYS A 66 -26.73 1.20 -1.56
C CYS A 66 -27.64 0.03 -1.19
N GLU A 67 -28.83 0.00 -1.78
CA GLU A 67 -29.83 -1.03 -1.58
C GLU A 67 -30.23 -1.69 -2.91
N PRO A 68 -30.61 -2.97 -2.90
CA PRO A 68 -31.10 -3.64 -4.09
C PRO A 68 -32.40 -2.99 -4.58
N TYR A 69 -32.46 -2.70 -5.88
CA TYR A 69 -33.63 -2.15 -6.57
C TYR A 69 -33.90 -3.00 -7.82
N ASP A 70 -34.98 -3.77 -7.81
CA ASP A 70 -35.33 -4.69 -8.89
C ASP A 70 -36.26 -4.00 -9.91
N PHE A 71 -35.84 -3.94 -11.18
CA PHE A 71 -36.62 -3.36 -12.28
C PHE A 71 -36.55 -4.24 -13.53
N LEU A 72 -37.71 -4.62 -14.08
CA LEU A 72 -37.84 -5.51 -15.25
C LEU A 72 -36.97 -6.79 -15.18
N GLY A 73 -36.90 -7.42 -14.00
CA GLY A 73 -36.13 -8.65 -13.76
C GLY A 73 -34.62 -8.44 -13.63
N ARG A 74 -34.15 -7.19 -13.54
CA ARG A 74 -32.75 -6.83 -13.33
C ARG A 74 -32.58 -6.19 -11.97
N ARG A 75 -31.52 -6.59 -11.25
CA ARG A 75 -31.20 -6.06 -9.93
C ARG A 75 -30.15 -4.97 -10.04
N HIS A 76 -30.51 -3.77 -9.62
CA HIS A 76 -29.62 -2.63 -9.44
C HIS A 76 -29.23 -2.51 -7.96
N TYR A 77 -28.12 -1.85 -7.65
CA TYR A 77 -27.76 -1.45 -6.28
C TYR A 77 -27.59 0.06 -6.26
N LEU A 78 -28.57 0.76 -5.72
CA LEU A 78 -28.71 2.21 -5.79
C LEU A 78 -28.73 2.83 -4.40
N ASP A 79 -28.11 3.98 -4.21
CA ASP A 79 -28.34 4.82 -3.05
C ASP A 79 -29.57 5.73 -3.25
N GLU A 80 -29.95 6.51 -2.25
CA GLU A 80 -31.18 7.31 -2.28
C GLU A 80 -31.21 8.31 -3.44
N VAL A 81 -30.08 8.97 -3.73
CA VAL A 81 -29.97 9.95 -4.83
C VAL A 81 -30.13 9.26 -6.18
N ALA A 82 -29.46 8.13 -6.38
CA ALA A 82 -29.57 7.39 -7.62
C ALA A 82 -30.96 6.79 -7.83
N LYS A 83 -31.65 6.36 -6.76
CA LYS A 83 -33.05 5.93 -6.82
C LYS A 83 -33.96 7.06 -7.30
N ASP A 84 -33.81 8.28 -6.77
CA ASP A 84 -34.62 9.43 -7.19
C ASP A 84 -34.37 9.78 -8.67
N ILE A 85 -33.11 9.79 -9.12
CA ILE A 85 -32.78 10.02 -10.54
C ILE A 85 -33.40 8.91 -11.41
N PHE A 86 -33.32 7.65 -10.97
CA PHE A 86 -33.91 6.51 -11.67
C PHE A 86 -35.43 6.70 -11.85
N GLU A 87 -36.15 7.02 -10.77
CA GLU A 87 -37.61 7.23 -10.81
C GLU A 87 -38.03 8.48 -11.59
N ARG A 88 -37.23 9.55 -11.56
CA ARG A 88 -37.44 10.73 -12.42
C ARG A 88 -37.26 10.37 -13.90
N GLY A 89 -36.20 9.64 -14.24
CA GLY A 89 -35.97 9.17 -15.60
C GLY A 89 -37.12 8.31 -16.13
N LEU A 90 -37.62 7.37 -15.33
CA LEU A 90 -38.81 6.58 -15.69
C LEU A 90 -40.05 7.46 -15.95
N ARG A 91 -40.25 8.53 -15.19
CA ARG A 91 -41.38 9.46 -15.43
C ARG A 91 -41.22 10.24 -16.73
N ILE A 92 -40.00 10.68 -17.05
CA ILE A 92 -39.70 11.46 -18.26
C ILE A 92 -39.85 10.58 -19.52
N TYR A 93 -39.43 9.32 -19.45
CA TYR A 93 -39.39 8.42 -20.60
C TYR A 93 -40.51 7.36 -20.60
N ASN A 94 -41.67 7.67 -20.03
CA ASN A 94 -42.87 6.81 -20.05
C ASN A 94 -42.61 5.36 -19.58
N GLY A 95 -41.87 5.22 -18.49
CA GLY A 95 -41.55 3.93 -17.85
C GLY A 95 -40.36 3.20 -18.45
N VAL A 96 -39.63 3.79 -19.40
CA VAL A 96 -38.43 3.18 -19.99
C VAL A 96 -37.19 3.64 -19.25
N PHE A 97 -36.34 2.69 -18.82
CA PHE A 97 -35.00 3.01 -18.34
C PHE A 97 -34.09 3.31 -19.54
N THR A 98 -33.65 4.55 -19.65
CA THR A 98 -32.95 5.07 -20.84
C THR A 98 -31.46 5.32 -20.59
N GLN A 99 -30.70 5.50 -21.68
CA GLN A 99 -29.29 5.85 -21.62
C GLN A 99 -29.06 7.19 -20.89
N ASP A 100 -29.99 8.15 -21.04
CA ASP A 100 -29.98 9.41 -20.29
C ASP A 100 -30.05 9.18 -18.78
N THR A 101 -31.02 8.36 -18.33
CA THR A 101 -31.19 8.05 -16.91
C THR A 101 -29.95 7.36 -16.34
N TYR A 102 -29.34 6.45 -17.10
CA TYR A 102 -28.10 5.78 -16.72
C TYR A 102 -26.92 6.77 -16.58
N GLU A 103 -26.76 7.68 -17.54
CA GLU A 103 -25.70 8.68 -17.53
C GLU A 103 -25.86 9.66 -16.37
N GLN A 104 -27.08 10.14 -16.10
CA GLN A 104 -27.37 11.01 -14.95
C GLN A 104 -27.03 10.35 -13.61
N ILE A 105 -27.28 9.05 -13.45
CA ILE A 105 -26.92 8.34 -12.21
C ILE A 105 -25.38 8.26 -12.05
N LEU A 106 -24.64 8.09 -13.15
CA LEU A 106 -23.18 8.03 -13.10
C LEU A 106 -22.52 9.40 -12.90
N THR A 107 -23.15 10.48 -13.36
CA THR A 107 -22.65 11.86 -13.22
C THR A 107 -23.22 12.59 -12.00
N ALA A 108 -24.02 11.92 -11.18
CA ALA A 108 -24.60 12.50 -9.97
C ALA A 108 -23.52 12.99 -8.99
N GLU A 109 -23.81 14.09 -8.27
CA GLU A 109 -22.82 14.79 -7.45
C GLU A 109 -22.29 14.00 -6.26
N ASN A 110 -23.05 13.01 -5.80
CA ASN A 110 -22.69 12.07 -4.74
C ASN A 110 -21.77 10.93 -5.24
N ASN A 111 -21.50 10.84 -6.54
CA ASN A 111 -20.58 9.87 -7.08
C ASN A 111 -19.14 10.29 -6.76
N ASN A 112 -18.39 9.40 -6.13
CA ASN A 112 -17.02 9.63 -5.68
C ASN A 112 -16.11 10.13 -6.81
N ARG A 113 -16.34 9.69 -8.05
CA ARG A 113 -15.59 10.18 -9.22
C ARG A 113 -15.82 11.66 -9.50
N VAL A 114 -17.07 12.12 -9.43
CA VAL A 114 -17.47 13.52 -9.68
C VAL A 114 -16.96 14.40 -8.54
N ILE A 115 -16.99 13.91 -7.30
CA ILE A 115 -16.42 14.59 -6.13
C ILE A 115 -14.91 14.80 -6.32
N GLN A 116 -14.17 13.75 -6.71
CA GLN A 116 -12.73 13.85 -6.95
C GLN A 116 -12.38 14.78 -8.12
N GLU A 117 -13.13 14.74 -9.22
CA GLU A 117 -12.94 15.66 -10.36
C GLU A 117 -13.17 17.13 -9.93
N LYS A 118 -14.27 17.42 -9.21
CA LYS A 118 -14.56 18.77 -8.68
C LYS A 118 -13.53 19.24 -7.65
N GLU A 119 -13.10 18.38 -6.72
CA GLU A 119 -12.06 18.72 -5.74
C GLU A 119 -10.72 19.05 -6.43
N ARG A 120 -10.39 18.31 -7.49
CA ARG A 120 -9.18 18.54 -8.29
C ARG A 120 -9.26 19.83 -9.10
N GLU A 121 -10.41 20.14 -9.70
CA GLU A 121 -10.66 21.42 -10.37
C GLU A 121 -10.58 22.59 -9.39
N GLN A 122 -11.23 22.50 -8.22
CA GLN A 122 -11.15 23.52 -7.18
C GLN A 122 -9.73 23.67 -6.60
N ALA A 123 -8.95 22.60 -6.53
CA ALA A 123 -7.54 22.68 -6.14
C ALA A 123 -6.70 23.38 -7.22
N LEU A 124 -7.00 23.16 -8.50
CA LEU A 124 -6.35 23.82 -9.64
C LEU A 124 -6.71 25.31 -9.71
N GLU A 125 -7.98 25.65 -9.48
CA GLU A 125 -8.47 27.03 -9.42
C GLU A 125 -7.89 27.79 -8.22
N ARG A 126 -7.82 27.15 -7.04
CA ARG A 126 -7.13 27.73 -5.87
C ARG A 126 -5.65 27.98 -6.16
N LYS A 127 -4.99 27.08 -6.88
CA LYS A 127 -3.59 27.24 -7.31
C LYS A 127 -3.40 28.41 -8.30
N ASN A 128 -4.38 28.65 -9.18
CA ASN A 128 -4.38 29.77 -10.11
C ASN A 128 -4.77 31.10 -9.45
N GLN A 129 -5.62 31.10 -8.43
CA GLN A 129 -6.03 32.31 -7.69
C GLN A 129 -5.00 32.76 -6.63
N HIS A 130 -4.16 31.86 -6.11
CA HIS A 130 -3.05 32.18 -5.20
C HIS A 130 -1.70 32.37 -5.91
N ALA A 131 -1.70 32.60 -7.22
CA ALA A 131 -0.48 32.87 -8.00
C ALA A 131 0.10 34.29 -7.82
N GLU A 132 -0.45 35.11 -6.91
CA GLU A 132 0.19 36.34 -6.46
C GLU A 132 0.39 36.35 -4.94
N ARG A 133 1.68 36.35 -4.55
CA ARG A 133 2.25 36.42 -3.18
C ARG A 133 2.15 35.10 -2.42
N VAL A 134 3.23 34.35 -2.23
CA VAL A 134 4.44 34.74 -1.47
C VAL A 134 5.69 34.11 -2.10
N ALA A 135 6.55 34.97 -2.66
CA ALA A 135 7.95 34.62 -2.91
C ALA A 135 8.72 34.66 -1.58
N THR A 136 8.62 33.59 -0.80
CA THR A 136 9.62 33.20 0.22
C THR A 136 9.73 31.69 0.20
N ARG A 137 10.26 31.17 -0.89
CA ARG A 137 10.90 29.87 -0.90
C ARG A 137 12.19 30.09 -1.64
N GLU A 138 13.26 30.25 -0.87
CA GLU A 138 14.62 30.22 -1.41
C GLU A 138 14.75 28.93 -2.23
N GLU A 139 15.08 29.10 -3.50
CA GLU A 139 15.46 28.00 -4.37
C GLU A 139 16.75 27.41 -3.81
N TYR A 140 16.66 26.19 -3.27
CA TYR A 140 17.86 25.45 -2.90
C TYR A 140 18.59 25.06 -4.18
N THR A 141 19.76 25.66 -4.37
CA THR A 141 20.74 25.24 -5.37
C THR A 141 21.20 23.82 -5.09
N ALA A 142 21.37 23.03 -6.14
CA ALA A 142 21.47 21.58 -6.14
C ALA A 142 22.79 20.98 -5.57
N ASP A 143 23.54 21.68 -4.72
CA ASP A 143 24.87 21.25 -4.28
C ASP A 143 25.15 21.29 -2.76
N ASP A 144 24.14 21.57 -1.92
CA ASP A 144 24.33 21.42 -0.47
C ASP A 144 23.91 20.01 -0.03
N GLU A 145 24.88 19.19 0.42
CA GLU A 145 24.62 17.99 1.21
C GLU A 145 23.72 18.37 2.41
N ILE A 146 22.42 18.07 2.29
CA ILE A 146 21.44 18.30 3.34
C ILE A 146 21.75 17.36 4.52
N GLN A 147 22.65 17.78 5.41
CA GLN A 147 22.63 17.32 6.79
C GLN A 147 21.51 18.07 7.49
N SER A 148 20.31 17.47 7.47
CA SER A 148 19.16 17.99 8.19
C SER A 148 19.53 18.25 9.66
N PRO A 149 19.30 19.47 10.21
CA PRO A 149 19.60 19.79 11.61
C PRO A 149 18.69 19.06 12.61
N TYR A 150 17.68 18.34 12.12
CA TYR A 150 16.79 17.53 12.93
C TYR A 150 17.39 16.14 13.10
N LEU A 151 17.87 15.83 14.31
CA LEU A 151 18.11 14.45 14.73
C LEU A 151 16.74 13.77 14.86
N VAL A 152 16.17 13.33 13.74
CA VAL A 152 14.93 12.56 13.75
C VAL A 152 15.32 11.10 13.99
N ASP A 153 14.81 10.53 15.07
CA ASP A 153 14.93 9.09 15.30
C ASP A 153 14.31 8.35 14.10
N THR A 154 15.14 7.56 13.41
CA THR A 154 14.66 6.69 12.34
C THR A 154 14.14 5.40 12.96
N PHE A 155 13.09 4.85 12.37
CA PHE A 155 12.54 3.56 12.77
C PHE A 155 12.28 2.70 11.54
N HIS A 156 12.35 1.39 11.71
CA HIS A 156 12.15 0.42 10.63
C HIS A 156 10.81 -0.30 10.84
N PHE A 157 9.93 -0.21 9.84
CA PHE A 157 8.66 -0.93 9.82
C PHE A 157 8.86 -2.45 9.76
N GLY A 158 7.88 -3.19 10.28
CA GLY A 158 7.85 -4.64 10.16
C GLY A 158 8.84 -5.39 11.05
N ASP A 159 9.61 -4.69 11.90
CA ASP A 159 10.45 -5.31 12.92
C ASP A 159 9.65 -5.48 14.22
N TYR A 160 9.35 -6.72 14.58
CA TYR A 160 8.64 -7.03 15.82
C TYR A 160 9.47 -8.02 16.62
N PRO A 161 10.41 -7.53 17.44
CA PRO A 161 11.31 -8.41 18.18
C PRO A 161 10.50 -9.27 19.14
N TYR A 162 10.42 -10.57 18.82
CA TYR A 162 9.83 -11.58 19.69
C TYR A 162 10.91 -12.17 20.59
N ARG A 163 10.55 -12.41 21.86
CA ARG A 163 11.41 -13.13 22.82
C ARG A 163 10.66 -14.36 23.31
N ALA A 164 11.35 -15.49 23.31
CA ALA A 164 10.82 -16.73 23.84
C ALA A 164 10.71 -16.73 25.38
N GLU A 165 11.54 -15.92 26.06
CA GLU A 165 11.69 -15.89 27.51
C GLU A 165 11.64 -14.46 28.07
N GLU A 166 11.21 -14.34 29.33
CA GLU A 166 11.32 -13.12 30.12
C GLU A 166 12.79 -12.80 30.45
N ARG A 167 13.14 -11.51 30.42
CA ARG A 167 14.47 -11.00 30.80
C ARG A 167 14.32 -10.08 31.98
N MET A 168 15.15 -10.27 33.00
CA MET A 168 15.25 -9.36 34.13
C MET A 168 16.49 -8.49 33.96
N ASN A 169 16.35 -7.18 34.13
CA ASN A 169 17.51 -6.31 34.23
C ASN A 169 18.23 -6.63 35.54
N PHE A 170 19.49 -7.04 35.48
CA PHE A 170 20.25 -7.38 36.67
C PHE A 170 21.72 -7.15 36.39
N SER A 171 22.41 -6.42 37.26
CA SER A 171 23.83 -6.12 37.11
C SER A 171 24.65 -6.90 38.11
N VAL A 172 25.35 -7.92 37.60
CA VAL A 172 26.24 -8.78 38.37
C VAL A 172 27.55 -9.01 37.62
N GLU A 173 28.64 -9.19 38.36
CA GLU A 173 29.95 -9.51 37.78
C GLU A 173 29.92 -10.91 37.17
N VAL A 174 30.45 -11.01 35.95
CA VAL A 174 30.72 -12.28 35.25
C VAL A 174 32.11 -12.26 34.67
N ARG A 175 32.72 -13.44 34.52
CA ARG A 175 33.98 -13.62 33.79
C ARG A 175 33.66 -14.26 32.46
N LEU A 176 34.16 -13.64 31.40
CA LEU A 176 34.10 -14.15 30.03
C LEU A 176 35.46 -14.77 29.70
N GLU A 177 35.47 -15.90 29.02
CA GLU A 177 36.67 -16.58 28.57
C GLU A 177 36.45 -17.03 27.13
N ASP A 178 37.41 -16.77 26.26
CA ASP A 178 37.36 -17.21 24.86
C ASP A 178 38.13 -18.51 24.64
N ASP A 179 38.08 -19.03 23.41
CA ASP A 179 38.78 -20.24 23.00
C ASP A 179 40.32 -20.13 23.11
N GLN A 180 40.86 -18.91 23.22
CA GLN A 180 42.29 -18.66 23.43
C GLN A 180 42.64 -18.58 24.92
N LEU A 181 41.70 -18.90 25.82
CA LEU A 181 41.83 -18.81 27.28
C LEU A 181 42.08 -17.36 27.76
N SER A 182 41.75 -16.35 26.94
CA SER A 182 41.80 -14.95 27.34
C SER A 182 40.55 -14.62 28.15
N SER A 183 40.77 -14.14 29.38
CA SER A 183 39.69 -13.83 30.31
C SER A 183 39.43 -12.33 30.43
N LYS A 184 38.14 -11.96 30.45
CA LYS A 184 37.70 -10.58 30.59
C LYS A 184 36.58 -10.47 31.62
N LYS A 185 36.70 -9.50 32.52
CA LYS A 185 35.61 -9.15 33.45
C LYS A 185 34.53 -8.37 32.72
N ALA A 186 33.29 -8.74 32.98
CA ALA A 186 32.11 -8.09 32.43
C ALA A 186 31.03 -7.94 33.50
N ILE A 187 30.03 -7.10 33.20
CA ILE A 187 28.86 -6.91 34.07
C ILE A 187 27.61 -7.21 33.25
N THR A 188 26.66 -7.96 33.80
CA THR A 188 25.40 -8.21 33.11
C THR A 188 24.54 -6.95 33.02
N SER A 189 23.76 -6.82 31.95
CA SER A 189 22.73 -5.80 31.78
C SER A 189 21.35 -6.43 31.97
N ASP A 190 21.13 -7.58 31.32
CA ASP A 190 19.93 -8.40 31.48
C ASP A 190 20.27 -9.90 31.44
N ILE A 191 19.43 -10.71 32.09
CA ILE A 191 19.58 -12.16 32.24
C ILE A 191 18.23 -12.83 31.91
N SER A 192 18.24 -13.88 31.08
CA SER A 192 17.17 -14.89 30.99
C SER A 192 17.73 -16.30 31.29
N VAL A 193 16.93 -17.34 31.06
CA VAL A 193 17.36 -18.73 31.28
C VAL A 193 18.44 -19.13 30.28
N THR A 194 18.25 -18.78 29.01
CA THR A 194 19.17 -19.12 27.91
C THR A 194 19.93 -17.92 27.35
N GLY A 195 19.47 -16.69 27.59
CA GLY A 195 20.07 -15.46 27.09
C GLY A 195 20.81 -14.67 28.16
N LEU A 196 21.86 -13.98 27.74
CA LEU A 196 22.61 -13.08 28.62
C LEU A 196 23.07 -11.85 27.84
N ARG A 197 22.86 -10.65 28.38
CA ARG A 197 23.48 -9.45 27.85
C ARG A 197 24.52 -8.94 28.82
N VAL A 198 25.73 -8.71 28.35
CA VAL A 198 26.85 -8.20 29.17
C VAL A 198 27.40 -6.91 28.60
N ARG A 199 27.87 -6.04 29.48
CA ARG A 199 28.64 -4.84 29.14
C ARG A 199 30.10 -5.04 29.53
N VAL A 200 30.98 -4.71 28.60
CA VAL A 200 32.44 -4.76 28.75
C VAL A 200 32.98 -3.38 28.39
N ARG A 201 34.05 -2.93 29.06
CA ARG A 201 34.77 -1.73 28.61
C ARG A 201 35.44 -2.04 27.27
N VAL A 202 35.41 -1.07 26.36
CA VAL A 202 36.09 -1.20 25.06
C VAL A 202 37.57 -1.50 25.30
N ASP A 203 38.05 -2.52 24.59
CA ASP A 203 39.43 -2.97 24.60
C ASP A 203 39.81 -3.32 23.15
N VAL A 204 40.88 -2.70 22.66
CA VAL A 204 41.32 -2.84 21.27
C VAL A 204 41.80 -4.27 21.00
N ASP A 205 42.39 -4.92 22.01
CA ASP A 205 42.97 -6.25 21.92
C ASP A 205 41.95 -7.36 22.20
N TRP A 206 40.79 -6.99 22.75
CA TRP A 206 39.70 -7.93 23.08
C TRP A 206 38.44 -7.60 22.30
N GLN A 207 38.53 -7.61 20.97
CA GLN A 207 37.39 -7.42 20.08
C GLN A 207 36.72 -8.75 19.74
N LYS A 208 35.41 -8.80 19.93
CA LYS A 208 34.58 -9.95 19.59
C LYS A 208 33.58 -9.61 18.50
N LYS A 209 33.20 -10.62 17.71
CA LYS A 209 32.23 -10.52 16.63
C LYS A 209 31.06 -11.48 16.85
N THR A 210 29.96 -11.22 16.17
CA THR A 210 28.83 -12.16 16.10
C THR A 210 29.31 -13.52 15.60
N GLY A 211 28.89 -14.58 16.26
CA GLY A 211 29.29 -15.97 16.00
C GLY A 211 30.44 -16.48 16.87
N ASP A 212 31.20 -15.62 17.54
CA ASP A 212 32.26 -16.08 18.44
C ASP A 212 31.65 -16.83 19.64
N LYS A 213 32.37 -17.86 20.12
CA LYS A 213 32.03 -18.63 21.31
C LYS A 213 32.76 -18.08 22.53
N LEU A 214 32.07 -18.08 23.67
CA LEU A 214 32.60 -17.64 24.96
C LEU A 214 32.09 -18.56 26.06
N ASN A 215 32.95 -18.91 27.00
CA ASN A 215 32.54 -19.47 28.27
C ASN A 215 32.24 -18.33 29.24
N VAL A 216 31.08 -18.40 29.89
CA VAL A 216 30.62 -17.44 30.89
C VAL A 216 30.64 -18.11 32.26
N TYR A 217 31.24 -17.43 33.22
CA TYR A 217 31.27 -17.82 34.62
C TYR A 217 30.55 -16.76 35.45
N PHE A 218 29.49 -17.15 36.17
CA PHE A 218 28.67 -16.25 37.00
C PHE A 218 29.31 -15.97 38.36
N THR A 219 30.49 -15.34 38.35
CA THR A 219 31.32 -15.11 39.54
C THR A 219 30.64 -14.27 40.63
N GLY A 220 29.77 -13.32 40.26
CA GLY A 220 29.04 -12.52 41.23
C GLY A 220 27.83 -13.25 41.82
N LEU A 221 27.09 -14.04 41.04
CA LEU A 221 25.98 -14.86 41.59
C LEU A 221 26.51 -15.95 42.51
N ALA A 222 27.66 -16.55 42.20
CA ALA A 222 28.29 -17.57 43.04
C ALA A 222 28.70 -17.06 44.44
N LYS A 223 28.79 -15.73 44.65
CA LYS A 223 29.06 -15.14 45.98
C LYS A 223 27.82 -15.14 46.89
N GLU A 224 26.64 -15.03 46.29
CA GLU A 224 25.37 -14.83 47.01
C GLU A 224 24.47 -16.08 46.97
N PHE A 225 24.72 -17.00 46.03
CA PHE A 225 23.90 -18.18 45.77
C PHE A 225 24.76 -19.43 45.63
N THR A 226 24.14 -20.60 45.78
CA THR A 226 24.77 -21.91 45.59
C THR A 226 24.96 -22.20 44.09
N LEU A 227 25.91 -21.51 43.48
CA LEU A 227 26.33 -21.71 42.10
C LEU A 227 27.84 -21.93 42.08
N ASP A 228 28.32 -22.90 41.31
CA ASP A 228 29.76 -23.15 41.17
C ASP A 228 30.43 -21.99 40.40
N PRO A 229 31.35 -21.22 41.01
CA PRO A 229 32.04 -20.13 40.33
C PRO A 229 32.96 -20.58 39.18
N GLN A 230 33.31 -21.87 39.13
CA GLN A 230 34.13 -22.47 38.07
C GLN A 230 33.31 -23.18 37.00
N MET A 231 31.98 -23.15 37.08
CA MET A 231 31.12 -23.70 36.03
C MET A 231 31.24 -22.86 34.75
N ALA A 232 31.92 -23.44 33.74
CA ALA A 232 32.03 -22.87 32.41
C ALA A 232 30.73 -23.10 31.63
N ILE A 233 29.99 -22.04 31.36
CA ILE A 233 28.73 -22.13 30.61
C ILE A 233 28.99 -21.59 29.20
N PRO A 234 28.89 -22.42 28.14
CA PRO A 234 29.19 -21.99 26.78
C PRO A 234 28.06 -21.15 26.18
N TYR A 235 28.41 -20.01 25.63
CA TYR A 235 27.54 -19.07 24.92
C TYR A 235 28.12 -18.72 23.54
N THR A 236 27.25 -18.33 22.63
CA THR A 236 27.61 -17.74 21.33
C THR A 236 27.16 -16.29 21.29
N ILE A 237 27.99 -15.40 20.77
CA ILE A 237 27.64 -13.99 20.57
C ILE A 237 26.65 -13.88 19.41
N VAL A 238 25.46 -13.34 19.66
CA VAL A 238 24.42 -13.13 18.64
C VAL A 238 24.36 -11.68 18.16
N ALA A 239 24.81 -10.72 18.97
CA ALA A 239 24.90 -9.32 18.57
C ALA A 239 25.97 -8.57 19.37
N VAL A 240 26.60 -7.60 18.72
CA VAL A 240 27.60 -6.69 19.32
C VAL A 240 27.15 -5.27 19.08
N GLN A 241 27.03 -4.48 20.14
CA GLN A 241 26.66 -3.06 20.07
C GLN A 241 27.69 -2.22 20.82
N ARG A 242 28.32 -1.27 20.13
CA ARG A 242 29.27 -0.32 20.72
C ARG A 242 28.54 0.98 21.04
N GLN A 243 28.71 1.48 22.26
CA GLN A 243 28.12 2.73 22.72
C GLN A 243 29.16 3.47 23.58
N GLY A 244 29.84 4.44 22.97
CA GLY A 244 30.93 5.18 23.63
C GLY A 244 32.07 4.25 24.07
N ASP A 245 32.36 4.24 25.37
CA ASP A 245 33.41 3.44 26.01
C ASP A 245 32.98 2.01 26.36
N LYS A 246 31.76 1.60 25.99
CA LYS A 246 31.17 0.30 26.32
C LYS A 246 30.84 -0.51 25.09
N THR A 247 31.11 -1.80 25.18
CA THR A 247 30.63 -2.82 24.23
C THR A 247 29.61 -3.69 24.94
N TYR A 248 28.40 -3.74 24.41
CA TYR A 248 27.36 -4.67 24.81
C TYR A 248 27.42 -5.92 23.92
N LEU A 249 27.53 -7.08 24.55
CA LEU A 249 27.46 -8.38 23.88
C LEU A 249 26.15 -9.04 24.27
N SER A 250 25.35 -9.40 23.27
CA SER A 250 24.18 -10.26 23.45
C SER A 250 24.61 -11.69 23.19
N LEU A 251 24.38 -12.57 24.16
CA LEU A 251 24.86 -13.93 24.19
C LEU A 251 23.66 -14.89 24.24
N ASN A 252 23.75 -15.99 23.49
CA ASN A 252 22.80 -17.10 23.56
C ASN A 252 23.53 -18.37 23.99
N ARG A 253 23.02 -19.05 25.02
CA ARG A 253 23.64 -20.26 25.57
C ARG A 253 23.61 -21.36 24.52
N SER A 254 24.69 -22.14 24.44
CA SER A 254 24.76 -23.27 23.51
C SER A 254 23.63 -24.26 23.82
N SER A 255 22.90 -24.70 22.79
CA SER A 255 21.86 -25.72 22.93
C SER A 255 22.40 -27.10 23.30
N GLU A 256 23.70 -27.33 23.07
CA GLU A 256 24.39 -28.56 23.46
C GLU A 256 24.68 -28.61 24.97
N PHE A 257 24.66 -27.46 25.64
CA PHE A 257 24.86 -27.39 27.09
C PHE A 257 23.51 -27.51 27.81
N SER A 258 23.30 -28.68 28.42
CA SER A 258 22.13 -28.96 29.24
C SER A 258 22.51 -29.00 30.72
N SER A 259 21.81 -28.23 31.54
CA SER A 259 21.98 -28.23 32.99
C SER A 259 20.64 -27.92 33.68
N ASP A 260 19.94 -28.97 34.09
CA ASP A 260 18.66 -28.85 34.80
C ASP A 260 18.77 -28.04 36.10
N SER A 261 19.91 -28.14 36.79
CA SER A 261 20.15 -27.40 38.03
C SER A 261 20.29 -25.90 37.76
N LEU A 262 21.07 -25.51 36.75
CA LEU A 262 21.21 -24.11 36.34
C LEU A 262 19.88 -23.54 35.84
N ASP A 263 19.13 -24.31 35.05
CA ASP A 263 17.85 -23.87 34.49
C ASP A 263 16.80 -23.64 35.57
N LYS A 264 16.72 -24.55 36.54
CA LYS A 264 15.84 -24.38 37.72
C LYS A 264 16.28 -23.17 38.54
N PHE A 265 17.58 -23.00 38.76
CA PHE A 265 18.12 -21.85 39.48
C PHE A 265 17.75 -20.53 38.79
N LEU A 266 18.06 -20.37 37.51
CA LEU A 266 17.80 -19.13 36.76
C LEU A 266 16.30 -18.82 36.70
N LYS A 267 15.44 -19.84 36.49
CA LYS A 267 13.97 -19.66 36.52
C LYS A 267 13.48 -19.18 37.89
N GLN A 268 13.96 -19.76 38.98
CA GLN A 268 13.56 -19.36 40.34
C GLN A 268 14.11 -17.98 40.69
N PHE A 269 15.37 -17.72 40.32
CA PHE A 269 16.04 -16.44 40.53
C PHE A 269 15.29 -15.29 39.83
N ILE A 270 14.99 -15.43 38.54
CA ILE A 270 14.26 -14.41 37.77
C ILE A 270 12.86 -14.20 38.38
N ASN A 271 12.12 -15.27 38.67
CA ASN A 271 10.77 -15.14 39.22
C ASN A 271 10.74 -14.51 40.63
N GLY A 272 11.74 -14.80 41.48
CA GLY A 272 11.85 -14.23 42.81
C GLY A 272 12.19 -12.73 42.80
N TYR A 273 13.00 -12.28 41.84
CA TYR A 273 13.59 -10.95 41.85
C TYR A 273 13.04 -9.96 40.81
N LYS A 274 12.26 -10.42 39.82
CA LYS A 274 11.75 -9.56 38.73
C LYS A 274 10.91 -8.36 39.18
N LYS A 275 10.18 -8.49 40.30
CA LYS A 275 9.41 -7.37 40.88
C LYS A 275 10.31 -6.26 41.43
N ARG A 276 11.51 -6.61 41.90
CA ARG A 276 12.48 -5.66 42.48
C ARG A 276 13.33 -4.98 41.40
N TYR A 277 13.83 -5.75 40.43
CA TYR A 277 14.82 -5.26 39.47
C TYR A 277 14.27 -4.86 38.10
N ARG A 278 12.94 -4.92 37.93
CA ARG A 278 12.19 -4.60 36.70
C ARG A 278 12.47 -5.58 35.56
N VAL A 279 11.39 -6.01 34.93
CA VAL A 279 11.43 -6.82 33.71
C VAL A 279 11.88 -5.94 32.55
N ASN A 280 12.72 -6.47 31.67
CA ASN A 280 13.09 -5.79 30.43
C ASN A 280 11.93 -5.86 29.44
N ILE A 281 11.41 -4.70 29.05
CA ILE A 281 10.26 -4.56 28.15
C ILE A 281 10.62 -3.99 26.78
N ASP A 282 11.91 -3.88 26.47
CA ASP A 282 12.39 -3.18 25.27
C ASP A 282 11.77 -3.77 24.00
N ASN A 283 11.70 -5.10 23.90
CA ASN A 283 11.13 -5.77 22.74
C ASN A 283 9.62 -5.48 22.58
N THR A 284 8.88 -5.45 23.69
CA THR A 284 7.46 -5.12 23.69
C THR A 284 7.25 -3.65 23.34
N TYR A 285 8.08 -2.75 23.88
CA TYR A 285 8.05 -1.33 23.56
C TYR A 285 8.32 -1.08 22.07
N HIS A 286 9.39 -1.67 21.51
CA HIS A 286 9.69 -1.56 20.09
C HIS A 286 8.57 -2.09 19.19
N ALA A 287 8.05 -3.28 19.49
CA ALA A 287 6.94 -3.84 18.72
C ALA A 287 5.66 -3.01 18.84
N LEU A 288 5.38 -2.42 20.01
CA LEU A 288 4.24 -1.54 20.23
C LEU A 288 4.38 -0.25 19.42
N MET A 289 5.56 0.38 19.44
CA MET A 289 5.82 1.58 18.65
C MET A 289 5.67 1.30 17.16
N ASN A 290 6.23 0.19 16.65
CA ASN A 290 6.07 -0.21 15.25
C ASN A 290 4.60 -0.45 14.89
N LYS A 291 3.85 -1.22 15.70
CA LYS A 291 2.40 -1.43 15.51
C LYS A 291 1.63 -0.11 15.50
N GLY A 292 1.96 0.81 16.42
CA GLY A 292 1.34 2.13 16.50
C GLY A 292 1.57 2.93 15.23
N HIS A 293 2.82 3.05 14.77
CA HIS A 293 3.14 3.74 13.53
C HIS A 293 2.44 3.11 12.32
N GLU A 294 2.44 1.77 12.22
CA GLU A 294 1.75 1.05 11.15
C GLU A 294 0.25 1.33 11.15
N GLN A 295 -0.39 1.34 12.32
CA GLN A 295 -1.82 1.64 12.44
C GLN A 295 -2.16 3.03 11.89
N PHE A 296 -1.28 4.01 12.04
CA PHE A 296 -1.50 5.36 11.53
C PHE A 296 -1.06 5.56 10.07
N LEU A 297 -0.10 4.78 9.58
CA LEU A 297 0.50 4.98 8.26
C LEU A 297 -0.02 4.01 7.20
N MET A 298 -0.37 2.77 7.55
CA MET A 298 -0.97 1.81 6.62
C MET A 298 -2.26 2.33 5.98
N PRO A 299 -3.22 2.95 6.70
CA PRO A 299 -4.42 3.51 6.08
C PRO A 299 -4.14 4.69 5.14
N ARG A 300 -2.92 5.24 5.16
CA ARG A 300 -2.50 6.40 4.35
C ARG A 300 -1.51 6.01 3.26
N LEU A 301 -1.29 4.71 3.03
CA LEU A 301 -0.37 4.23 2.02
C LEU A 301 -0.79 4.73 0.63
N GLY A 302 0.08 5.49 -0.05
CA GLY A 302 -0.20 6.06 -1.38
C GLY A 302 0.08 5.10 -2.55
N GLY A 303 1.01 4.15 -2.38
CA GLY A 303 1.19 3.07 -3.35
C GLY A 303 0.10 2.02 -3.21
N LEU A 304 -0.26 1.35 -4.31
CA LEU A 304 -1.24 0.26 -4.37
C LEU A 304 -0.54 -1.11 -4.31
N PRO A 305 -0.62 -1.85 -3.19
CA PRO A 305 -0.09 -3.19 -3.10
C PRO A 305 -0.96 -4.19 -3.85
N LEU A 306 -0.30 -5.02 -4.67
CA LEU A 306 -0.88 -6.10 -5.45
C LEU A 306 -0.20 -7.40 -5.04
N TYR A 307 -1.00 -8.41 -4.69
CA TYR A 307 -0.52 -9.72 -4.29
C TYR A 307 -0.72 -10.71 -5.43
N PHE A 308 0.34 -11.44 -5.76
CA PHE A 308 0.35 -12.30 -6.93
C PHE A 308 0.60 -13.76 -6.58
N SER A 309 -0.21 -14.64 -7.16
CA SER A 309 0.23 -16.02 -7.46
C SER A 309 0.95 -16.06 -8.80
N TYR A 310 1.76 -17.09 -9.00
CA TYR A 310 2.38 -17.36 -10.30
C TYR A 310 1.86 -18.68 -10.87
N ARG A 311 1.01 -18.58 -11.89
CA ARG A 311 0.32 -19.71 -12.53
C ARG A 311 0.36 -19.53 -14.04
N ASP A 312 0.50 -20.63 -14.78
CA ASP A 312 0.55 -20.62 -16.25
C ASP A 312 1.56 -19.62 -16.85
N LYS A 313 2.73 -19.50 -16.19
CA LYS A 313 3.82 -18.56 -16.54
C LYS A 313 3.43 -17.08 -16.48
N GLN A 314 2.39 -16.74 -15.72
CA GLN A 314 1.89 -15.39 -15.56
C GLN A 314 1.73 -15.04 -14.08
N LEU A 315 2.07 -13.80 -13.73
CA LEU A 315 1.72 -13.19 -12.45
C LEU A 315 0.22 -12.86 -12.46
N GLN A 316 -0.55 -13.54 -11.63
CA GLN A 316 -1.99 -13.31 -11.47
C GLN A 316 -2.22 -12.42 -10.25
N ALA A 317 -2.75 -11.21 -10.45
CA ALA A 317 -3.07 -10.29 -9.37
C ALA A 317 -4.33 -10.75 -8.62
N ASP A 318 -4.17 -11.58 -7.60
CA ASP A 318 -5.28 -12.21 -6.89
C ASP A 318 -5.91 -11.29 -5.83
N TYR A 319 -5.10 -10.44 -5.18
CA TYR A 319 -5.57 -9.49 -4.18
C TYR A 319 -4.94 -8.11 -4.37
N VAL A 320 -5.68 -7.09 -3.94
CA VAL A 320 -5.25 -5.69 -3.91
C VAL A 320 -5.55 -5.09 -2.54
N LEU A 321 -4.63 -4.29 -1.99
CA LEU A 321 -4.86 -3.54 -0.76
C LEU A 321 -5.17 -2.07 -1.08
N THR A 322 -6.42 -1.68 -0.90
CA THR A 322 -6.82 -0.28 -1.11
C THR A 322 -6.87 0.51 0.19
N THR A 323 -6.54 1.78 0.08
CA THR A 323 -6.64 2.82 1.10
C THR A 323 -7.33 4.03 0.47
N ASP A 324 -7.74 5.01 1.27
CA ASP A 324 -8.30 6.24 0.72
C ASP A 324 -7.28 7.03 -0.12
N ASN A 325 -5.98 6.80 0.10
CA ASN A 325 -4.89 7.48 -0.61
C ASN A 325 -4.48 6.81 -1.93
N ASN A 326 -4.81 5.52 -2.14
CA ASN A 326 -4.39 4.78 -3.33
C ASN A 326 -5.57 4.22 -4.15
N ARG A 327 -6.82 4.36 -3.67
CA ARG A 327 -8.00 3.78 -4.32
C ARG A 327 -8.19 4.28 -5.75
N HIS A 328 -7.88 5.54 -6.02
CA HIS A 328 -7.94 6.11 -7.38
C HIS A 328 -7.15 5.28 -8.42
N ILE A 329 -6.04 4.65 -8.00
CA ILE A 329 -5.22 3.80 -8.89
C ILE A 329 -6.02 2.59 -9.35
N ILE A 330 -6.82 1.94 -8.51
CA ILE A 330 -7.62 0.79 -8.95
C ILE A 330 -8.86 1.23 -9.72
N GLU A 331 -9.44 2.38 -9.38
CA GLU A 331 -10.61 2.96 -10.04
C GLU A 331 -10.33 3.30 -11.52
N ASP A 332 -9.13 3.79 -11.83
CA ASP A 332 -8.67 4.05 -13.19
C ASP A 332 -8.67 2.78 -14.07
N TRP A 333 -8.74 1.58 -13.48
CA TRP A 333 -8.72 0.27 -14.18
C TRP A 333 -10.05 -0.49 -14.13
N ILE A 334 -11.15 0.17 -13.76
CA ILE A 334 -12.49 -0.43 -13.80
C ILE A 334 -13.08 -0.23 -15.21
N ASN A 335 -13.31 -1.34 -15.91
CA ASN A 335 -13.84 -1.31 -17.28
C ASN A 335 -15.35 -0.98 -17.33
N GLU A 336 -15.91 -0.89 -18.55
CA GLU A 336 -17.33 -0.61 -18.77
C GLU A 336 -18.29 -1.67 -18.18
N HIS A 337 -17.78 -2.86 -17.85
CA HIS A 337 -18.54 -3.94 -17.19
C HIS A 337 -18.35 -3.96 -15.66
N ASN A 338 -17.74 -2.92 -15.09
CA ASN A 338 -17.41 -2.81 -13.67
C ASN A 338 -16.44 -3.90 -13.17
N GLN A 339 -15.54 -4.37 -14.06
CA GLN A 339 -14.52 -5.37 -13.74
C GLN A 339 -13.13 -4.72 -13.65
N ILE A 340 -12.36 -5.16 -12.66
CA ILE A 340 -10.99 -4.71 -12.44
C ILE A 340 -10.06 -5.30 -13.52
N SER A 341 -9.43 -4.44 -14.32
CA SER A 341 -8.59 -4.83 -15.46
C SER A 341 -7.09 -4.63 -15.23
N ILE A 342 -6.68 -4.19 -14.04
CA ILE A 342 -5.27 -3.86 -13.72
C ILE A 342 -4.32 -5.06 -13.90
N GLY A 343 -4.82 -6.29 -13.73
CA GLY A 343 -4.05 -7.52 -13.95
C GLY A 343 -3.48 -7.65 -15.38
N SER A 344 -4.08 -6.96 -16.35
CA SER A 344 -3.60 -6.93 -17.75
C SER A 344 -2.21 -6.30 -17.91
N LEU A 345 -1.77 -5.46 -16.97
CA LEU A 345 -0.40 -4.93 -16.92
C LEU A 345 0.64 -6.04 -16.86
N PHE A 346 0.28 -7.19 -16.29
CA PHE A 346 1.17 -8.32 -15.99
C PHE A 346 0.92 -9.48 -16.96
N ASN A 347 0.85 -9.20 -18.25
CA ASN A 347 0.75 -10.23 -19.29
C ASN A 347 1.92 -11.24 -19.22
N PRO A 348 1.83 -12.42 -19.89
CA PRO A 348 2.87 -13.45 -19.80
C PRO A 348 4.28 -12.98 -20.16
N ARG A 349 4.42 -12.08 -21.15
CA ARG A 349 5.72 -11.54 -21.57
C ARG A 349 6.34 -10.69 -20.46
N ARG A 350 5.57 -9.77 -19.87
CA ARG A 350 6.04 -8.91 -18.77
C ARG A 350 6.26 -9.72 -17.49
N SER A 351 5.41 -10.70 -17.21
CA SER A 351 5.58 -11.64 -16.10
C SER A 351 6.92 -12.36 -16.19
N ALA A 352 7.26 -12.95 -17.34
CA ALA A 352 8.56 -13.57 -17.56
C ALA A 352 9.73 -12.60 -17.37
N HIS A 353 9.57 -11.34 -17.82
CA HIS A 353 10.57 -10.30 -17.60
C HIS A 353 10.79 -10.00 -16.11
N PHE A 354 9.72 -9.85 -15.32
CA PHE A 354 9.81 -9.63 -13.87
C PHE A 354 10.46 -10.81 -13.14
N ILE A 355 10.06 -12.04 -13.45
CA ILE A 355 10.63 -13.25 -12.84
C ILE A 355 12.13 -13.36 -13.14
N LYS A 356 12.54 -13.03 -14.37
CA LYS A 356 13.97 -13.00 -14.72
C LYS A 356 14.73 -11.98 -13.86
N ARG A 357 14.23 -10.75 -13.72
CA ARG A 357 14.88 -9.72 -12.87
C ARG A 357 14.98 -10.14 -11.40
N LEU A 358 13.95 -10.78 -10.86
CA LEU A 358 13.96 -11.30 -9.49
C LEU A 358 14.96 -12.45 -9.24
N ALA A 359 15.49 -13.07 -10.30
CA ALA A 359 16.57 -14.05 -10.17
C ALA A 359 17.94 -13.36 -10.00
N GLU A 360 18.10 -12.15 -10.51
CA GLU A 360 19.35 -11.38 -10.53
C GLU A 360 19.40 -10.36 -9.38
N HIS A 361 18.24 -9.87 -8.93
CA HIS A 361 18.10 -8.83 -7.92
C HIS A 361 17.02 -9.19 -6.88
N PRO A 362 17.13 -8.67 -5.63
CA PRO A 362 16.13 -8.91 -4.58
C PRO A 362 14.75 -8.31 -4.90
N GLU A 363 14.72 -7.29 -5.76
CA GLU A 363 13.51 -6.63 -6.25
C GLU A 363 13.60 -6.35 -7.75
N ALA A 364 12.44 -6.31 -8.41
CA ALA A 364 12.32 -5.91 -9.81
C ALA A 364 11.50 -4.61 -9.90
N SER A 365 12.15 -3.52 -10.31
CA SER A 365 11.51 -2.22 -10.50
C SER A 365 11.35 -1.91 -12.00
N VAL A 366 10.19 -1.37 -12.38
CA VAL A 366 9.91 -0.85 -13.73
C VAL A 366 9.03 0.40 -13.67
N THR A 367 8.98 1.14 -14.77
CA THR A 367 8.04 2.26 -14.95
C THR A 367 7.03 1.89 -16.02
N PHE A 368 5.74 1.96 -15.68
CA PHE A 368 4.63 1.84 -16.62
C PHE A 368 4.17 3.23 -17.07
N LEU A 369 3.88 3.37 -18.36
CA LEU A 369 3.16 4.50 -18.93
C LEU A 369 1.83 3.97 -19.45
N THR A 370 0.74 4.61 -19.06
CA THR A 370 -0.61 4.09 -19.30
C THR A 370 -1.58 5.20 -19.65
N PHE A 371 -2.57 4.89 -20.48
CA PHE A 371 -3.72 5.76 -20.76
C PHE A 371 -4.91 4.89 -21.20
N SER A 372 -6.10 5.46 -21.22
CA SER A 372 -7.29 4.79 -21.75
C SER A 372 -7.94 5.60 -22.86
N ILE A 373 -8.62 4.91 -23.77
CA ILE A 373 -9.45 5.51 -24.81
C ILE A 373 -10.84 4.89 -24.69
N THR A 374 -11.87 5.73 -24.63
CA THR A 374 -13.25 5.27 -24.71
C THR A 374 -13.72 5.36 -26.16
N ALA A 375 -14.13 4.24 -26.74
CA ALA A 375 -14.67 4.18 -28.10
C ALA A 375 -15.85 3.23 -28.17
N ARG A 376 -16.98 3.69 -28.74
CA ARG A 376 -18.23 2.90 -28.90
C ARG A 376 -18.70 2.25 -27.59
N GLY A 377 -18.60 2.98 -26.47
CA GLY A 377 -19.02 2.50 -25.15
C GLY A 377 -18.09 1.49 -24.49
N LYS A 378 -16.91 1.21 -25.08
CA LYS A 378 -15.88 0.34 -24.49
C LYS A 378 -14.65 1.12 -24.08
N ILE A 379 -14.02 0.74 -22.98
CA ILE A 379 -12.79 1.35 -22.49
C ILE A 379 -11.61 0.47 -22.91
N TYR A 380 -10.68 1.05 -23.68
CA TYR A 380 -9.45 0.40 -24.12
C TYR A 380 -8.28 0.93 -23.28
N TYR A 381 -7.64 0.04 -22.52
CA TYR A 381 -6.46 0.36 -21.73
C TYR A 381 -5.19 0.09 -22.52
N TYR A 382 -4.34 1.11 -22.64
CA TYR A 382 -3.03 1.05 -23.26
C TYR A 382 -1.97 1.16 -22.18
N SER A 383 -0.96 0.28 -22.25
CA SER A 383 0.16 0.29 -21.31
C SER A 383 1.46 -0.11 -21.99
N ALA A 384 2.55 0.54 -21.60
CA ALA A 384 3.90 0.20 -22.02
C ALA A 384 4.87 0.32 -20.84
N LEU A 385 5.91 -0.52 -20.81
CA LEU A 385 7.06 -0.25 -19.95
C LEU A 385 7.92 0.83 -20.59
N ALA A 386 8.53 1.72 -19.80
CA ALA A 386 9.47 2.72 -20.30
C ALA A 386 10.59 2.09 -21.15
N GLU A 387 11.14 0.98 -20.69
CA GLU A 387 12.15 0.20 -21.41
C GLU A 387 11.61 -0.48 -22.69
N GLU A 388 10.32 -0.84 -22.75
CA GLU A 388 9.71 -1.35 -23.99
C GLU A 388 9.66 -0.23 -25.03
N LEU A 389 9.31 0.99 -24.61
CA LEU A 389 9.25 2.15 -25.50
C LEU A 389 10.64 2.56 -26.01
N LEU A 390 11.62 2.68 -25.11
CA LEU A 390 13.00 3.04 -25.47
C LEU A 390 13.64 2.01 -26.40
N LYS A 391 13.43 0.72 -26.14
CA LYS A 391 14.01 -0.35 -26.97
C LYS A 391 13.48 -0.35 -28.41
N ASN A 392 12.23 0.06 -28.62
CA ASN A 392 11.58 0.02 -29.93
C ASN A 392 11.44 1.42 -30.56
N ASP A 393 12.11 2.43 -30.00
CA ASP A 393 12.07 3.81 -30.48
C ASP A 393 10.64 4.39 -30.58
N PHE A 394 9.77 3.99 -29.65
CA PHE A 394 8.38 4.46 -29.57
C PHE A 394 8.12 5.42 -28.41
N TRP A 395 9.17 5.86 -27.70
CA TRP A 395 9.05 6.76 -26.56
C TRP A 395 8.28 8.03 -26.91
N ASP A 396 8.79 8.80 -27.88
CA ASP A 396 8.19 10.08 -28.24
C ASP A 396 6.77 9.92 -28.74
N THR A 397 6.52 8.96 -29.64
CA THR A 397 5.17 8.72 -30.19
C THR A 397 4.17 8.35 -29.09
N PHE A 398 4.53 7.44 -28.20
CA PHE A 398 3.64 7.00 -27.12
C PHE A 398 3.39 8.12 -26.13
N VAL A 399 4.45 8.77 -25.63
CA VAL A 399 4.35 9.80 -24.59
C VAL A 399 3.59 11.01 -25.10
N ASN A 400 3.90 11.50 -26.30
CA ASN A 400 3.26 12.66 -26.88
C ASN A 400 1.77 12.45 -27.13
N PHE A 401 1.37 11.25 -27.58
CA PHE A 401 -0.04 10.92 -27.75
C PHE A 401 -0.74 10.69 -26.40
N ALA A 402 -0.09 9.98 -25.48
CA ALA A 402 -0.66 9.61 -24.19
C ALA A 402 -0.84 10.83 -23.29
N ALA A 403 0.12 11.76 -23.24
CA ALA A 403 0.08 12.96 -22.41
C ALA A 403 -1.10 13.88 -22.69
N GLN A 404 -1.67 13.83 -23.89
CA GLN A 404 -2.88 14.56 -24.26
C GLN A 404 -4.16 13.94 -23.67
N LYS A 405 -4.09 12.74 -23.07
CA LYS A 405 -5.22 12.06 -22.46
C LYS A 405 -5.31 12.39 -20.98
N SER A 406 -6.49 12.78 -20.50
CA SER A 406 -6.73 13.01 -19.06
C SER A 406 -6.50 11.76 -18.20
N SER A 407 -6.65 10.58 -18.81
CA SER A 407 -6.35 9.26 -18.23
C SER A 407 -4.87 8.91 -18.19
N PHE A 408 -3.97 9.78 -18.67
CA PHE A 408 -2.54 9.47 -18.69
C PHE A 408 -2.00 9.33 -17.27
N ARG A 409 -1.33 8.22 -17.02
CA ARG A 409 -0.70 7.91 -15.73
C ARG A 409 0.65 7.26 -15.94
N ILE A 410 1.60 7.63 -15.08
CA ILE A 410 2.92 7.02 -14.99
C ILE A 410 3.03 6.36 -13.63
N TYR A 411 3.27 5.05 -13.62
CA TYR A 411 3.39 4.28 -12.40
C TYR A 411 4.79 3.70 -12.24
N GLN A 412 5.39 3.86 -11.06
CA GLN A 412 6.53 3.05 -10.67
C GLN A 412 6.03 1.75 -10.03
N PHE A 413 6.43 0.61 -10.58
CA PHE A 413 6.08 -0.70 -10.05
C PHE A 413 7.32 -1.39 -9.49
N ARG A 414 7.22 -1.90 -8.26
CA ARG A 414 8.28 -2.71 -7.61
C ARG A 414 7.70 -4.04 -7.19
N LEU A 415 8.29 -5.13 -7.68
CA LEU A 415 7.94 -6.51 -7.33
C LEU A 415 9.01 -7.11 -6.43
N ARG A 416 8.59 -7.89 -5.42
CA ARG A 416 9.47 -8.71 -4.59
C ARG A 416 8.82 -10.06 -4.29
N LYS A 417 9.64 -11.05 -3.90
CA LYS A 417 9.14 -12.32 -3.36
C LYS A 417 8.45 -12.07 -2.02
N LEU A 418 7.35 -12.77 -1.79
CA LEU A 418 6.62 -12.76 -0.53
C LEU A 418 7.17 -13.88 0.37
N ASP A 419 7.34 -13.58 1.66
CA ASP A 419 7.67 -14.57 2.68
C ASP A 419 6.38 -14.95 3.43
N PRO A 420 5.82 -16.16 3.24
CA PRO A 420 4.58 -16.57 3.87
C PRO A 420 4.65 -16.60 5.41
N GLU A 421 5.84 -16.78 5.98
CA GLU A 421 6.03 -16.79 7.44
C GLU A 421 5.75 -15.39 8.04
N GLN A 422 5.88 -14.33 7.25
CA GLN A 422 5.57 -12.96 7.69
C GLN A 422 4.07 -12.65 7.69
N ALA A 423 3.22 -13.52 7.16
CA ALA A 423 1.76 -13.34 7.17
C ALA A 423 1.16 -13.41 8.58
N TRP A 424 1.91 -13.94 9.55
CA TRP A 424 1.52 -14.00 10.95
C TRP A 424 2.70 -13.74 11.85
N GLN A 425 2.51 -12.89 12.86
CA GLN A 425 3.48 -12.71 13.92
C GLN A 425 2.82 -12.73 15.30
N PRO A 426 3.39 -13.45 16.28
CA PRO A 426 2.89 -13.44 17.64
C PRO A 426 3.10 -12.07 18.28
N GLN A 427 2.33 -11.78 19.34
CA GLN A 427 2.59 -10.60 20.17
C GLN A 427 3.99 -10.68 20.79
N ALA A 428 4.68 -9.54 20.89
CA ALA A 428 6.01 -9.41 21.49
C ALA A 428 6.01 -9.55 23.04
N VAL A 429 5.22 -10.48 23.55
CA VAL A 429 5.12 -10.87 24.96
C VAL A 429 5.39 -12.37 25.04
N PRO A 430 6.43 -12.81 25.78
CA PRO A 430 6.78 -14.23 25.92
C PRO A 430 5.58 -15.09 26.32
N LEU A 431 5.48 -16.31 25.81
CA LEU A 431 4.34 -17.22 26.01
C LEU A 431 4.04 -17.52 27.49
N GLU A 432 5.08 -17.60 28.31
CA GLU A 432 4.99 -17.90 29.75
C GLU A 432 4.30 -16.79 30.57
N VAL A 433 4.24 -15.56 30.05
CA VAL A 433 3.58 -14.45 30.72
C VAL A 433 2.07 -14.53 30.48
N GLN A 434 1.27 -14.67 31.53
CA GLN A 434 -0.19 -14.66 31.37
C GLN A 434 -0.68 -13.24 31.09
N ILE A 435 -1.42 -13.06 30.00
CA ILE A 435 -2.06 -11.79 29.62
C ILE A 435 -3.54 -12.01 29.31
N PRO A 436 -4.41 -11.00 29.48
CA PRO A 436 -5.85 -11.16 29.30
C PRO A 436 -6.26 -11.57 27.88
N PHE A 437 -5.47 -11.16 26.87
CA PHE A 437 -5.78 -11.42 25.47
C PHE A 437 -4.50 -11.66 24.67
N ARG A 438 -4.46 -12.81 23.97
CA ARG A 438 -3.42 -13.14 22.98
C ARG A 438 -4.03 -13.18 21.59
N LEU A 439 -3.34 -12.58 20.62
CA LEU A 439 -3.71 -12.72 19.22
C LEU A 439 -3.46 -14.17 18.79
N ASN A 440 -4.46 -14.77 18.14
CA ASN A 440 -4.37 -16.10 17.56
C ASN A 440 -3.86 -16.01 16.11
N PRO A 441 -3.15 -17.03 15.62
CA PRO A 441 -2.77 -17.09 14.22
C PRO A 441 -3.98 -17.02 13.29
N PRO A 442 -3.80 -16.63 12.01
CA PRO A 442 -4.87 -16.62 11.03
C PRO A 442 -5.53 -17.99 10.94
N SER A 443 -6.85 -18.00 10.74
CA SER A 443 -7.62 -19.25 10.60
C SER A 443 -7.07 -20.11 9.45
N PRO A 444 -7.25 -21.44 9.50
CA PRO A 444 -6.83 -22.33 8.42
C PRO A 444 -7.34 -21.90 7.03
N ARG A 445 -8.57 -21.38 6.98
CA ARG A 445 -9.18 -20.83 5.76
C ARG A 445 -8.40 -19.64 5.20
N VAL A 446 -7.97 -18.71 6.05
CA VAL A 446 -7.14 -17.57 5.64
C VAL A 446 -5.77 -18.06 5.17
N LYS A 447 -5.15 -18.97 5.90
CA LYS A 447 -3.86 -19.57 5.49
C LYS A 447 -3.95 -20.23 4.12
N GLN A 448 -5.02 -21.00 3.86
CA GLN A 448 -5.26 -21.62 2.56
C GLN A 448 -5.45 -20.59 1.44
N ALA A 449 -6.15 -19.49 1.71
CA ALA A 449 -6.36 -18.42 0.73
C ALA A 449 -5.08 -17.64 0.38
N LEU A 450 -4.14 -17.54 1.32
CA LEU A 450 -2.85 -16.87 1.13
C LEU A 450 -1.76 -17.78 0.56
N ALA A 451 -1.88 -19.11 0.73
CA ALA A 451 -0.87 -20.08 0.33
C ALA A 451 -0.41 -19.99 -1.15
N PRO A 452 -1.27 -19.66 -2.14
CA PRO A 452 -0.83 -19.51 -3.52
C PRO A 452 -0.01 -18.24 -3.80
N LEU A 453 0.01 -17.26 -2.88
CA LEU A 453 0.67 -15.98 -3.12
C LEU A 453 2.18 -16.13 -2.97
N ASN A 454 2.91 -15.71 -3.99
CA ASN A 454 4.37 -15.84 -4.04
C ASN A 454 5.07 -14.49 -4.17
N TYR A 455 4.37 -13.45 -4.60
CA TYR A 455 4.95 -12.13 -4.86
C TYR A 455 4.07 -11.00 -4.37
N LEU A 456 4.73 -9.90 -3.98
CA LEU A 456 4.11 -8.64 -3.63
C LEU A 456 4.64 -7.56 -4.57
N GLY A 457 3.75 -6.91 -5.30
CA GLY A 457 4.04 -5.73 -6.08
C GLY A 457 3.49 -4.48 -5.42
N THR A 458 4.17 -3.35 -5.55
CA THR A 458 3.62 -2.03 -5.17
C THR A 458 3.63 -1.14 -6.39
N LEU A 459 2.46 -0.61 -6.75
CA LEU A 459 2.27 0.32 -7.86
C LEU A 459 2.08 1.73 -7.30
N THR A 460 3.03 2.63 -7.55
CA THR A 460 3.00 4.01 -7.06
C THR A 460 2.76 4.96 -8.21
N ASP A 461 1.74 5.81 -8.12
CA ASP A 461 1.53 6.90 -9.08
C ASP A 461 2.61 7.96 -8.92
N VAL A 462 3.38 8.18 -9.99
CA VAL A 462 4.44 9.19 -10.07
C VAL A 462 4.20 10.17 -11.22
N THR A 463 2.95 10.23 -11.71
CA THR A 463 2.55 11.03 -12.87
C THR A 463 2.98 12.49 -12.70
N ASP A 464 2.64 13.12 -11.58
CA ASP A 464 2.90 14.54 -11.36
C ASP A 464 4.40 14.87 -11.32
N SER A 465 5.22 14.00 -10.74
CA SER A 465 6.68 14.15 -10.72
C SER A 465 7.33 13.97 -12.11
N MET A 466 6.64 13.28 -13.01
CA MET A 466 7.16 12.91 -14.34
C MET A 466 6.53 13.71 -15.49
N ARG A 467 5.56 14.60 -15.21
CA ARG A 467 4.89 15.44 -16.24
C ARG A 467 5.85 16.28 -17.07
N GLN A 468 6.96 16.73 -16.49
CA GLN A 468 7.97 17.54 -17.19
C GLN A 468 8.68 16.81 -18.34
N PHE A 469 8.59 15.47 -18.38
CA PHE A 469 9.19 14.64 -19.43
C PHE A 469 8.19 14.28 -20.55
N ALA A 470 6.93 14.70 -20.44
CA ALA A 470 5.98 14.63 -21.53
C ALA A 470 6.17 15.86 -22.43
N GLY A 471 6.60 15.64 -23.68
CA GLY A 471 6.81 16.72 -24.64
C GLY A 471 5.52 17.51 -24.89
N ASN A 472 5.60 18.84 -24.88
CA ASN A 472 4.45 19.73 -25.06
C ASN A 472 4.02 19.93 -26.53
N ASP A 473 4.77 19.44 -27.51
CA ASP A 473 4.50 19.70 -28.93
C ASP A 473 4.43 18.41 -29.73
N PHE A 474 3.23 17.87 -29.91
CA PHE A 474 2.96 16.81 -30.89
C PHE A 474 2.15 17.37 -32.05
N ASP A 475 2.80 17.47 -33.21
CA ASP A 475 2.12 17.83 -34.45
C ASP A 475 1.34 16.62 -34.99
N LYS A 476 0.00 16.76 -35.03
CA LYS A 476 -0.91 15.75 -35.57
C LYS A 476 -0.74 15.52 -37.08
N SER A 477 0.03 16.35 -37.78
CA SER A 477 0.25 16.25 -39.22
C SER A 477 1.25 15.15 -39.64
N GLN A 478 1.95 14.51 -38.68
CA GLN A 478 3.00 13.52 -38.97
C GLN A 478 2.59 12.04 -38.78
N VAL A 479 1.29 11.72 -38.72
CA VAL A 479 0.79 10.33 -38.60
C VAL A 479 -0.14 9.96 -39.75
#